data_AF-A0A7X5DG44-F1
#
_entry.id   AF-A0A7X5DG44-F1
#
_cell.length_a   1.000
_cell.length_b   1.000
_cell.length_c   1.000
_cell.angle_alpha   90.00
_cell.angle_beta   90.00
_cell.angle_gamma   90.00
#
_symmetry.space_group_name_H-M   'P 1'
#
loop_
_entity.id
_entity.type
_entity.pdbx_description
1 polymer ?
#
loop_
_entity_poly.entity_id
_entity_poly.type
_entity_poly.pdbx_seq_one_letter_code
_entity_poly.pdbx_strand_id
1 'polypeptide(L)' 'VLRGYKPDGTKDYETEVEYWMPFKDNSIGFHDAGWQAKFGGKWYKEHGSHGCVNLPPDKAKELHEVLEVGDVVVVHK' A
#
# COMPACT_ATOMS: atom_id res chain seq x y z
N VAL A 1 -0.66 0.35 -11.78
CA VAL A 1 0.74 0.78 -11.57
C VAL A 1 0.80 1.91 -10.56
N LEU A 2 1.38 1.65 -9.40
CA LEU A 2 1.63 2.63 -8.35
C LEU A 2 2.97 3.33 -8.62
N ARG A 3 2.99 4.66 -8.53
CA ARG A 3 4.18 5.48 -8.81
C ARG A 3 4.45 6.43 -7.65
N GLY A 4 5.71 6.50 -7.25
CA GLY A 4 6.21 7.50 -6.32
C GLY A 4 7.17 8.46 -7.00
N TYR A 5 7.22 9.69 -6.50
CA TYR A 5 8.10 10.74 -7.01
C TYR A 5 8.92 11.33 -5.86
N LYS A 6 10.16 11.71 -6.18
CA LYS A 6 11.04 12.44 -5.27
C LYS A 6 10.61 13.92 -5.17
N PRO A 7 11.11 14.68 -4.18
CA PRO A 7 10.80 16.11 -4.06
C PRO A 7 11.17 16.95 -5.28
N ASP A 8 12.14 16.51 -6.08
CA ASP A 8 12.55 17.18 -7.33
C ASP A 8 11.68 16.82 -8.54
N GLY A 9 10.63 16.01 -8.34
CA GLY A 9 9.69 15.58 -9.39
C GLY A 9 10.18 14.39 -10.22
N THR A 10 11.38 13.86 -9.96
CA THR A 10 11.85 12.64 -10.63
C THR A 10 11.15 11.39 -10.09
N LYS A 11 10.98 10.38 -10.95
CA LYS A 11 10.35 9.11 -10.55
C LYS A 11 11.24 8.39 -9.54
N ASP A 12 10.64 8.00 -8.41
CA ASP A 12 11.33 7.26 -7.34
C ASP A 12 11.12 5.75 -7.52
N TYR A 13 9.86 5.33 -7.64
CA TYR A 13 9.50 3.94 -7.87
C TYR A 13 8.30 3.81 -8.81
N GLU A 14 8.20 2.64 -9.43
CA GLU A 14 7.05 2.23 -10.25
C GLU A 14 6.83 0.74 -10.04
N THR A 15 5.68 0.37 -9.51
CA THR A 15 5.35 -1.01 -9.18
C THR A 15 3.96 -1.36 -9.69
N GLU A 16 3.83 -2.51 -10.34
CA GLU A 16 2.52 -3.04 -10.69
C GLU A 16 1.84 -3.59 -9.45
N VAL A 17 0.57 -3.18 -9.28
CA VAL A 17 -0.32 -3.63 -8.22
C VAL A 17 -1.69 -3.82 -8.85
N GLU A 18 -2.41 -4.85 -8.43
CA GLU A 18 -3.74 -5.19 -8.93
C GLU A 18 -4.83 -4.47 -8.14
N TYR A 19 -4.65 -4.31 -6.83
CA TYR A 19 -5.63 -3.71 -5.94
C TYR A 19 -5.05 -2.44 -5.32
N TRP A 20 -5.66 -1.29 -5.59
CA TRP A 20 -5.25 0.00 -5.04
C TRP A 20 -6.41 0.65 -4.29
N MET A 21 -6.22 0.85 -2.97
CA MET A 21 -7.22 1.42 -2.07
C MET A 21 -6.62 2.65 -1.35
N PRO A 22 -6.59 3.83 -2.00
CA PRO A 22 -6.02 5.04 -1.42
C PRO A 22 -6.88 5.61 -0.29
N PHE A 23 -6.24 6.10 0.78
CA PHE A 23 -6.94 6.74 1.90
C PHE A 23 -6.31 8.06 2.37
N LYS A 24 -5.22 8.53 1.76
CA LYS A 24 -4.62 9.84 2.02
C LYS A 24 -4.22 10.53 0.72
N ASP A 25 -5.09 11.37 0.16
CA ASP A 25 -4.84 12.17 -1.06
C ASP A 25 -4.22 11.37 -2.21
N ASN A 26 -4.61 10.10 -2.37
CA ASN A 26 -4.02 9.15 -3.33
C ASN A 26 -2.50 8.91 -3.19
N SER A 27 -1.90 9.34 -2.06
CA SER A 27 -0.46 9.23 -1.74
C SER A 27 -0.13 8.04 -0.83
N ILE A 28 -1.08 7.59 -0.01
CA ILE A 28 -0.98 6.41 0.86
C ILE A 28 -2.26 5.59 0.68
N GLY A 29 -2.10 4.28 0.62
CA GLY A 29 -3.20 3.33 0.49
C GLY A 29 -2.80 1.91 0.89
N PHE A 30 -3.79 1.03 0.86
CA PHE A 30 -3.56 -0.41 0.87
C PHE A 30 -3.30 -0.89 -0.56
N HIS A 31 -2.40 -1.85 -0.73
CA HIS A 31 -2.22 -2.57 -1.99
C HIS A 31 -1.62 -3.95 -1.80
N ASP A 32 -1.79 -4.80 -2.81
CA ASP A 32 -1.09 -6.08 -2.89
C ASP A 32 0.42 -5.89 -3.01
N ALA A 33 1.18 -6.75 -2.34
CA ALA A 33 2.64 -6.72 -2.34
C ALA A 33 3.20 -8.14 -2.50
N GLY A 34 2.98 -8.77 -3.66
CA GLY A 34 3.44 -10.14 -3.93
C GLY A 34 4.96 -10.33 -3.82
N TRP A 35 5.73 -9.25 -3.85
CA TRP A 35 7.19 -9.26 -3.64
C TRP A 35 7.62 -9.40 -2.16
N GLN A 36 6.71 -9.23 -1.21
CA GLN A 36 7.03 -9.36 0.23
C GLN A 36 7.01 -10.84 0.64
N ALA A 37 8.13 -11.32 1.19
CA ALA A 37 8.26 -12.71 1.64
C ALA A 37 7.43 -13.04 2.89
N LYS A 38 7.12 -12.03 3.72
CA LYS A 38 6.29 -12.19 4.92
C LYS A 38 5.60 -10.89 5.30
N PHE A 39 4.58 -10.99 6.14
CA PHE A 39 3.77 -9.88 6.62
C PHE A 39 3.64 -9.91 8.14
N GLY A 40 3.41 -8.74 8.73
CA GLY A 40 3.18 -8.60 10.17
C GLY A 40 4.43 -8.54 11.05
N GLY A 41 4.18 -8.50 12.37
CA GLY A 41 5.23 -8.40 13.38
C GLY A 41 6.12 -7.17 13.20
N LYS A 42 7.44 -7.36 13.30
CA LYS A 42 8.44 -6.31 13.15
C LYS A 42 9.05 -6.24 11.74
N TRP A 43 8.50 -6.96 10.77
CA TRP A 43 9.09 -7.06 9.43
C TRP A 43 9.28 -5.71 8.73
N TYR A 44 8.31 -4.82 8.92
CA TYR A 44 8.30 -3.46 8.37
C TYR A 44 9.51 -2.60 8.79
N LYS A 45 10.24 -2.96 9.86
CA LYS A 45 11.39 -2.19 10.33
C LYS A 45 12.56 -2.21 9.37
N GLU A 46 12.75 -3.33 8.67
CA GLU A 46 13.83 -3.52 7.69
C GLU A 46 13.30 -3.61 6.25
N HIS A 47 12.01 -3.95 6.09
CA HIS A 47 11.38 -4.22 4.79
C HIS A 47 10.09 -3.40 4.61
N GLY A 48 10.08 -2.20 5.20
CA GLY A 48 8.97 -1.26 5.11
C GLY A 48 8.70 -0.80 3.68
N SER A 49 7.49 -0.28 3.46
CA SER A 49 7.11 0.40 2.22
C SER A 49 7.61 1.84 2.21
N HIS A 50 7.27 2.58 1.16
CA HIS A 50 7.42 4.05 1.09
C HIS A 50 6.30 4.81 1.82
N GLY A 51 5.52 4.14 2.68
CA GLY A 51 4.41 4.72 3.46
C GLY A 51 3.09 3.95 3.32
N CYS A 52 2.90 3.22 2.21
CA CYS A 52 1.70 2.40 1.98
C CYS A 52 1.61 1.19 2.91
N VAL A 53 0.42 0.61 3.03
CA VAL A 53 0.22 -0.64 3.77
C VAL A 53 0.24 -1.80 2.80
N ASN A 54 1.36 -2.53 2.80
CA ASN A 54 1.53 -3.75 1.99
C ASN A 54 0.65 -4.88 2.52
N LEU A 55 -0.16 -5.48 1.66
CA LEU A 55 -1.00 -6.63 1.97
C LEU A 55 -0.57 -7.88 1.19
N PRO A 56 -0.77 -9.09 1.75
CA PRO A 56 -0.79 -10.32 0.96
C PRO A 56 -1.78 -10.19 -0.21
N PRO A 57 -1.46 -10.65 -1.43
CA PRO A 57 -2.34 -10.45 -2.60
C PRO A 57 -3.78 -10.96 -2.41
N ASP A 58 -3.96 -12.10 -1.76
CA ASP A 58 -5.27 -12.66 -1.42
C ASP A 58 -6.06 -11.74 -0.48
N LYS A 59 -5.39 -11.16 0.52
CA LYS A 59 -6.01 -10.22 1.47
C LYS A 59 -6.27 -8.84 0.88
N ALA A 60 -5.44 -8.39 -0.05
CA ALA A 60 -5.70 -7.17 -0.80
C ALA A 60 -7.00 -7.29 -1.61
N LYS A 61 -7.20 -8.44 -2.28
CA LYS A 61 -8.43 -8.74 -3.00
C LYS A 61 -9.65 -8.78 -2.08
N GLU A 62 -9.59 -9.58 -1.00
CA GLU A 62 -10.70 -9.70 -0.03
C GLU A 62 -11.10 -8.33 0.52
N LEU A 63 -10.13 -7.48 0.87
CA LEU A 63 -10.39 -6.14 1.38
C LEU A 63 -11.00 -5.23 0.31
N HIS A 64 -10.46 -5.27 -0.92
CA HIS A 64 -10.97 -4.47 -2.03
C HIS A 64 -12.41 -4.82 -2.39
N GLU A 65 -12.83 -6.08 -2.22
CA GLU A 65 -14.20 -6.53 -2.51
C GLU A 65 -15.24 -6.06 -1.47
N VAL A 66 -14.79 -5.70 -0.26
CA VAL A 66 -15.70 -5.31 0.84
C VAL A 66 -15.64 -3.82 1.20
N LEU A 67 -14.60 -3.10 0.77
CA LEU A 67 -14.47 -1.66 1.03
C LEU A 67 -15.33 -0.82 0.08
N GLU A 68 -15.86 0.27 0.63
CA GLU A 68 -16.53 1.32 -0.13
C GLU A 68 -15.74 2.64 -0.08
N VAL A 69 -15.86 3.43 -1.15
CA VAL A 69 -15.30 4.79 -1.14
C VAL A 69 -16.02 5.62 -0.09
N GLY A 70 -15.26 6.11 0.90
CA GLY A 70 -15.79 6.86 2.05
C GLY A 70 -15.60 6.14 3.38
N ASP A 71 -15.22 4.85 3.36
CA ASP A 71 -14.87 4.12 4.57
C ASP A 71 -13.73 4.79 5.33
N VAL A 72 -13.87 4.82 6.66
CA VAL A 72 -12.91 5.49 7.54
C VAL A 72 -11.71 4.60 7.77
N VAL A 73 -10.52 5.13 7.43
CA VAL A 73 -9.24 4.51 7.79
C VAL A 73 -8.62 5.25 8.97
N VAL A 74 -8.47 4.55 10.09
CA VAL A 74 -7.79 5.08 11.29
C VAL A 74 -6.38 4.50 11.36
N VAL A 75 -5.37 5.38 11.41
CA VAL A 75 -3.96 5.00 11.57
C VAL A 75 -3.45 5.57 12.90
N HIS A 76 -2.80 4.73 13.71
CA HIS A 76 -2.26 5.12 15.02
C HIS A 76 -0.87 4.53 15.26
N LYS A 77 -0.25 4.95 16.37
CA LYS A 77 1.06 4.47 16.83
C LYS A 77 0.95 3.14 17.58
#